data_AF-A0A0M9GML6-F1
#
_entry.id   AF-A0A0M9GML6-F1
#
_cell.length_a   1.000
_cell.length_b   1.000
_cell.length_c   1.000
_cell.angle_alpha   90.00
_cell.angle_beta   90.00
_cell.angle_gamma   90.00
#
_symmetry.space_group_name_H-M   'P 1'
#
loop_
_entity.id
_entity.type
_entity.pdbx_description
1 polymer ?
#
loop_
_entity_poly.entity_id
_entity_poly.type
_entity_poly.pdbx_seq_one_letter_code
_entity_poly.pdbx_strand_id
1 'polypeptide(L)'
;MGVRSMPNGQKRRGIIRGGNAGIWRSAGWKILRVSIILFTVMGFLASFAAMQNGGVTFNGVLVEGWTGVWYVTGIAAVAGFLFGAIWLLLFKAMSMASKN
;
A
#
# COMPACT_ATOMS: atom_id res chain seq x y z
N MET A 1 24.59 -52.03 -25.43
CA MET A 1 25.27 -51.22 -24.39
C MET A 1 25.31 -49.77 -24.89
N GLY A 2 24.77 -48.74 -24.25
CA GLY A 2 24.11 -48.64 -22.96
C GLY A 2 23.03 -47.55 -23.00
N VAL A 3 21.95 -47.80 -22.27
CA VAL A 3 20.84 -46.88 -22.04
C VAL A 3 21.36 -45.76 -21.14
N ARG A 4 21.38 -44.51 -21.61
CA ARG A 4 21.61 -43.35 -20.73
C ARG A 4 20.40 -43.19 -19.83
N SER A 5 20.50 -43.72 -18.62
CA SER A 5 19.66 -43.37 -17.49
C SER A 5 19.88 -41.90 -17.14
N MET A 6 18.91 -41.05 -17.48
CA MET A 6 18.88 -39.69 -16.94
C MET A 6 18.43 -39.77 -15.47
N PRO A 7 19.20 -39.23 -14.51
CA PRO A 7 18.81 -39.23 -13.11
C PRO A 7 17.58 -38.33 -12.89
N ASN A 8 16.46 -39.02 -12.64
CA ASN A 8 15.30 -38.53 -11.93
C ASN A 8 15.74 -37.97 -10.57
N GLY A 9 15.57 -36.67 -10.31
CA GLY A 9 15.75 -36.19 -8.93
C GLY A 9 15.83 -34.69 -8.68
N GLN A 10 16.13 -33.84 -9.67
CA GLN A 10 16.43 -32.42 -9.40
C GLN A 10 15.40 -31.40 -9.89
N LYS A 11 14.19 -31.81 -10.31
CA LYS A 11 13.14 -30.86 -10.73
C LYS A 11 11.86 -30.89 -9.88
N ARG A 12 11.98 -31.23 -8.58
CA ARG A 12 10.84 -31.21 -7.64
C ARG A 12 11.21 -30.80 -6.21
N ARG A 13 12.17 -29.89 -6.00
CA ARG A 13 12.60 -29.49 -4.64
C ARG A 13 12.76 -27.99 -4.40
N GLY A 14 12.07 -27.14 -5.18
CA GLY A 14 12.11 -25.68 -4.99
C GLY A 14 10.76 -24.97 -4.83
N ILE A 15 9.62 -25.67 -4.89
CA ILE A 15 8.29 -25.02 -4.97
C ILE A 15 7.53 -25.02 -3.64
N ILE A 16 8.03 -25.73 -2.62
CA ILE A 16 7.34 -25.83 -1.31
C ILE A 16 8.30 -25.45 -0.18
N ARG A 17 8.75 -24.20 -0.18
CA ARG A 17 9.36 -23.56 1.00
C ARG A 17 9.09 -22.06 0.94
N GLY A 18 7.97 -21.63 1.51
CA GLY A 18 7.71 -20.20 1.80
C GLY A 18 6.65 -19.47 0.98
N GLY A 19 5.81 -20.17 0.19
CA GLY A 19 4.81 -19.54 -0.69
C GLY A 19 3.87 -18.55 0.02
N ASN A 20 3.40 -18.87 1.23
CA ASN A 20 2.38 -18.05 1.89
C ASN A 20 2.94 -16.74 2.50
N ALA A 21 4.15 -16.75 3.08
CA ALA A 21 4.71 -15.55 3.72
C ALA A 21 4.98 -14.42 2.70
N GLY A 22 5.37 -14.77 1.47
CA GLY A 22 5.52 -13.82 0.37
C GLY A 22 4.19 -13.24 -0.09
N ILE A 23 3.13 -14.05 -0.12
CA ILE A 23 1.78 -13.62 -0.52
C ILE A 23 1.21 -12.62 0.48
N TRP A 24 1.25 -12.90 1.79
CA TRP A 24 0.77 -11.98 2.84
C TRP A 24 1.53 -10.65 2.84
N ARG A 25 2.85 -10.70 2.64
CA ARG A 25 3.67 -9.48 2.54
C ARG A 25 3.31 -8.68 1.28
N SER A 26 3.12 -9.35 0.14
CA SER A 26 2.71 -8.69 -1.10
C SER A 26 1.30 -8.09 -1.02
N ALA A 27 0.38 -8.73 -0.31
CA ALA A 27 -0.99 -8.24 -0.09
C ALA A 27 -0.98 -6.95 0.74
N GLY A 28 -0.21 -6.93 1.84
CA GLY A 28 -0.03 -5.71 2.66
C GLY A 28 0.56 -4.54 1.87
N TRP A 29 1.55 -4.80 1.00
CA TRP A 29 2.13 -3.78 0.13
C TRP A 29 1.15 -3.25 -0.92
N LYS A 30 0.29 -4.11 -1.49
CA LYS A 30 -0.77 -3.69 -2.42
C LYS A 30 -1.78 -2.78 -1.72
N ILE A 31 -2.21 -3.16 -0.52
CA ILE A 31 -3.18 -2.40 0.27
C ILE A 31 -2.61 -1.03 0.65
N LEU A 32 -1.35 -0.97 1.09
CA LEU A 32 -0.68 0.30 1.36
C LEU A 32 -0.64 1.21 0.12
N ARG A 33 -0.27 0.68 -1.05
CA ARG A 33 -0.26 1.47 -2.30
C ARG A 33 -1.66 1.97 -2.68
N VAL A 34 -2.67 1.10 -2.61
CA VAL A 34 -4.05 1.46 -2.93
C VAL A 34 -4.57 2.52 -1.97
N SER A 35 -4.32 2.39 -0.66
CA SER A 35 -4.73 3.38 0.33
C SER A 35 -4.07 4.73 0.08
N ILE A 36 -2.77 4.77 -0.20
CA ILE A 36 -2.09 6.04 -0.51
C ILE A 36 -2.69 6.69 -1.74
N ILE A 37 -2.88 5.94 -2.84
CA ILE A 37 -3.44 6.48 -4.09
C ILE A 37 -4.86 7.01 -3.85
N LEU A 38 -5.70 6.22 -3.17
CA LEU A 38 -7.11 6.55 -2.97
C LEU A 38 -7.26 7.80 -2.09
N PHE A 39 -6.52 7.89 -0.99
CA PHE A 39 -6.52 9.08 -0.13
C PHE A 39 -5.90 10.30 -0.80
N THR A 40 -4.85 10.13 -1.61
CA THR A 40 -4.24 11.24 -2.36
C THR A 40 -5.21 11.80 -3.40
N VAL A 41 -5.87 10.93 -4.17
CA VAL A 41 -6.86 11.34 -5.18
C VAL A 41 -8.06 12.01 -4.50
N MET A 42 -8.57 11.44 -3.40
CA MET A 42 -9.68 12.01 -2.65
C MET A 42 -9.33 13.37 -2.06
N GLY A 43 -8.13 13.50 -1.47
CA GLY A 43 -7.62 14.76 -0.93
C GLY A 43 -7.45 15.80 -2.02
N PHE A 44 -6.92 15.42 -3.18
CA PHE A 44 -6.78 16.32 -4.33
C PHE A 44 -8.14 16.82 -4.82
N LEU A 45 -9.10 15.91 -5.02
CA LEU A 45 -10.46 16.26 -5.49
C LEU A 45 -11.18 17.17 -4.48
N ALA A 46 -11.13 16.85 -3.19
CA ALA A 46 -11.75 17.67 -2.15
C ALA A 46 -11.17 19.08 -2.12
N SER A 47 -9.86 19.20 -2.29
CA SER A 47 -9.17 20.49 -2.23
C SER A 47 -9.33 21.30 -3.51
N PHE A 48 -9.40 20.62 -4.65
CA PHE A 48 -9.72 21.24 -5.93
C PHE A 48 -11.14 21.80 -5.92
N ALA A 49 -12.10 21.06 -5.37
CA ALA A 49 -13.46 21.54 -5.16
C ALA A 49 -13.50 22.72 -4.16
N ALA A 50 -12.73 22.66 -3.07
CA ALA A 50 -12.63 23.77 -2.11
C ALA A 50 -12.00 25.02 -2.76
N MET A 51 -10.99 24.87 -3.60
CA MET A 51 -10.40 25.98 -4.37
C MET A 51 -11.43 26.67 -5.27
N GLN A 52 -12.35 25.92 -5.89
CA GLN A 52 -13.45 26.51 -6.69
C GLN A 52 -14.48 27.27 -5.85
N ASN A 53 -14.61 26.94 -4.56
CA ASN A 53 -15.60 27.54 -3.65
C ASN A 53 -15.04 28.67 -2.77
N GLY A 54 -13.84 29.18 -3.06
CA GLY A 54 -13.24 30.31 -2.34
C GLY A 54 -11.93 29.99 -1.59
N GLY A 55 -11.38 28.79 -1.73
CA GLY A 55 -10.10 28.40 -1.12
C GLY A 55 -10.27 27.37 0.00
N VAL A 56 -9.14 26.99 0.61
CA VAL A 56 -9.16 26.02 1.70
C VAL A 56 -8.92 26.73 3.03
N THR A 57 -9.92 26.73 3.92
CA THR A 57 -9.78 27.30 5.26
C THR A 57 -9.21 26.27 6.21
N PHE A 58 -8.03 26.53 6.77
CA PHE A 58 -7.41 25.74 7.83
C PHE A 58 -7.24 26.56 9.09
N ASN A 59 -7.84 26.13 10.19
CA ASN A 59 -7.70 26.77 11.51
C ASN A 59 -7.98 28.30 11.47
N GLY A 60 -8.95 28.72 10.67
CA GLY A 60 -9.31 30.13 10.47
C GLY A 60 -8.45 30.90 9.46
N VAL A 61 -7.38 30.29 8.93
CA VAL A 61 -6.54 30.87 7.88
C VAL A 61 -7.01 30.37 6.52
N LEU A 62 -7.41 31.29 5.65
CA LEU A 62 -7.74 30.99 4.26
C LEU A 62 -6.44 30.80 3.49
N VAL A 63 -6.18 29.57 3.06
CA VAL A 63 -5.06 29.26 2.16
C VAL A 63 -5.61 29.27 0.75
N GLU A 64 -5.36 30.39 0.07
CA GLU A 64 -5.80 30.60 -1.30
C GLU A 64 -4.85 29.95 -2.32
N GLY A 65 -5.42 29.60 -3.47
CA GLY A 65 -4.66 29.09 -4.61
C GLY A 65 -4.18 27.64 -4.49
N TRP A 66 -3.26 27.27 -5.38
CA TRP A 66 -2.74 25.90 -5.52
C TRP A 66 -2.01 25.39 -4.28
N THR A 67 -1.47 26.28 -3.44
CA THR A 67 -0.78 25.90 -2.21
C THR A 67 -1.70 25.17 -1.24
N GLY A 68 -2.95 25.63 -1.09
CA GLY A 68 -3.95 24.96 -0.25
C GLY A 68 -4.27 23.55 -0.74
N VAL A 69 -4.34 23.37 -2.06
CA VAL A 69 -4.57 22.06 -2.70
C VAL A 69 -3.49 21.06 -2.33
N TRP A 70 -2.22 21.45 -2.48
CA TRP A 70 -1.10 20.58 -2.12
C TRP A 70 -1.02 20.29 -0.63
N TYR A 71 -1.40 21.25 0.22
CA TYR A 71 -1.38 21.09 1.68
C TYR A 71 -2.35 20.00 2.15
N VAL A 72 -3.62 20.10 1.76
CA VAL A 72 -4.65 19.09 2.07
C VAL A 72 -4.29 17.75 1.44
N THR A 73 -3.85 17.75 0.17
CA THR A 73 -3.51 16.53 -0.56
C THR A 73 -2.35 15.82 0.14
N GLY A 74 -1.34 16.56 0.61
CA GLY A 74 -0.24 16.04 1.39
C GLY A 74 -0.71 15.44 2.72
N ILE A 75 -1.55 16.14 3.47
CA ILE A 75 -2.12 15.63 4.74
C ILE A 75 -2.95 14.36 4.50
N ALA A 76 -3.79 14.36 3.47
CA ALA A 76 -4.60 13.21 3.10
C ALA A 76 -3.72 12.01 2.67
N ALA A 77 -2.65 12.25 1.90
CA ALA A 77 -1.69 11.23 1.53
C ALA A 77 -0.97 10.62 2.75
N VAL A 78 -0.59 11.45 3.73
CA VAL A 78 0.01 11.00 5.00
C VAL A 78 -1.00 10.17 5.81
N ALA A 79 -2.25 10.60 5.90
CA ALA A 79 -3.31 9.84 6.55
C ALA A 79 -3.53 8.47 5.87
N GLY A 80 -3.57 8.44 4.53
CA GLY A 80 -3.67 7.21 3.74
C GLY A 80 -2.45 6.29 3.90
N PHE A 81 -1.25 6.86 4.02
CA PHE A 81 -0.03 6.12 4.32
C PHE A 81 -0.08 5.47 5.70
N LEU A 82 -0.46 6.22 6.74
CA LEU A 82 -0.60 5.70 8.10
C LEU A 82 -1.65 4.59 8.18
N PHE A 83 -2.80 4.79 7.55
CA PHE A 83 -3.85 3.77 7.46
C PHE A 83 -3.34 2.51 6.74
N GLY A 84 -2.66 2.66 5.61
CA GLY A 84 -2.04 1.56 4.89
C GLY A 84 -0.95 0.85 5.70
N ALA A 85 -0.17 1.60 6.48
CA ALA A 85 0.91 1.07 7.32
C ALA A 85 0.37 0.23 8.47
N ILE A 86 -0.73 0.65 9.10
CA ILE A 86 -1.44 -0.14 10.13
C ILE A 86 -1.87 -1.48 9.55
N TRP A 87 -2.48 -1.49 8.36
CA TRP A 87 -2.86 -2.73 7.68
C TRP A 87 -1.65 -3.62 7.36
N LEU A 88 -0.54 -3.01 6.92
CA LEU A 88 0.70 -3.74 6.64
C LEU A 88 1.26 -4.41 7.91
N LEU A 89 1.22 -3.72 9.05
CA LEU A 89 1.57 -4.27 10.36
C LEU A 89 0.60 -5.37 10.79
N LEU A 90 -0.70 -5.20 10.54
CA LEU A 90 -1.73 -6.20 10.85
C LEU A 90 -1.47 -7.52 10.11
N PHE A 91 -1.24 -7.48 8.80
CA PHE A 91 -0.91 -8.67 8.01
C PHE A 91 0.43 -9.29 8.43
N LYS A 92 1.41 -8.46 8.78
CA LYS A 92 2.68 -8.94 9.32
C LYS A 92 2.50 -9.65 10.66
N ALA A 93 1.64 -9.14 11.53
CA ALA A 93 1.31 -9.77 12.81
C ALA A 93 0.55 -11.09 12.63
N MET A 94 -0.49 -11.11 11.79
CA MET A 94 -1.23 -12.34 11.47
C MET A 94 -0.33 -13.42 10.84
N SER A 95 0.62 -13.02 9.98
CA SER A 95 1.62 -13.93 9.43
C SER A 95 2.55 -14.54 10.49
N MET A 96 2.83 -13.82 11.58
CA MET A 96 3.64 -14.35 12.68
C MET A 96 2.80 -15.24 13.61
N ALA A 97 1.55 -14.86 13.87
CA ALA A 97 0.62 -15.66 14.67
C ALA A 97 0.24 -16.98 14.00
N SER A 98 0.02 -17.00 12.68
CA SER A 98 -0.30 -18.22 11.92
C SER A 98 0.86 -19.22 11.81
N LYS A 99 2.07 -18.84 12.26
CA LYS A 99 3.25 -19.69 12.22
C LYS A 99 3.47 -20.44 13.54
N ASN A 100 2.66 -20.15 14.55
CA ASN A 100 2.59 -20.83 15.85
C ASN A 100 1.35 -21.73 15.87
#